data_AF-A0A803MJQ4-F1
#
_entry.id   AF-A0A803MJQ4-F1
#
_cell.length_a   1.000
_cell.length_b   1.000
_cell.length_c   1.000
_cell.angle_alpha   90.00
_cell.angle_beta   90.00
_cell.angle_gamma   90.00
#
_symmetry.space_group_name_H-M   'P 1'
#
loop_
_entity.id
_entity.type
_entity.pdbx_description
1 polymer ?
#
loop_
_entity_poly.entity_id
_entity_poly.type
_entity_poly.pdbx_seq_one_letter_code
_entity_poly.pdbx_strand_id
1 'polypeptide(L)' 'MSAAIATVVTIAEILKNNGFAVEKKIATSTVDINESGGRPIEKAKIEIVLEKSEKFDELMAAAAAEAAEEEEQA' A
#
# COMPACT_ATOMS: atom_id res chain seq x y z
N MET A 1 16.95 9.75 -2.60
CA MET A 1 16.28 8.52 -2.14
C MET A 1 14.81 8.59 -2.51
N SER A 2 14.39 7.79 -3.48
CA SER A 2 13.00 7.51 -3.89
C SER A 2 12.32 6.49 -2.95
N ALA A 3 12.55 6.61 -1.64
CA ALA A 3 12.19 5.59 -0.66
C ALA A 3 10.67 5.33 -0.58
N ALA A 4 9.86 6.39 -0.74
CA ALA A 4 8.41 6.28 -0.62
C ALA A 4 7.72 5.57 -1.79
N ILE A 5 8.29 5.62 -3.01
CA ILE A 5 7.71 4.91 -4.16
C ILE A 5 7.91 3.41 -3.98
N ALA A 6 9.13 3.00 -3.60
CA ALA A 6 9.43 1.59 -3.35
C ALA A 6 8.53 1.00 -2.27
N THR A 7 8.31 1.70 -1.15
CA THR A 7 7.42 1.21 -0.08
C THR A 7 5.98 1.04 -0.56
N VAL A 8 5.44 2.00 -1.34
CA VAL A 8 4.08 1.89 -1.88
C VAL A 8 3.96 0.71 -2.84
N VAL A 9 4.96 0.47 -3.69
CA VAL A 9 5.00 -0.70 -4.59
C VAL A 9 5.02 -1.99 -3.77
N THR A 10 5.90 -2.09 -2.78
CA THR A 10 6.01 -3.29 -1.93
C THR A 10 4.72 -3.55 -1.15
N ILE A 11 4.07 -2.53 -0.60
CA ILE A 11 2.77 -2.69 0.09
C ILE A 11 1.72 -3.23 -0.89
N ALA A 12 1.61 -2.67 -2.09
CA ALA A 12 0.66 -3.14 -3.09
C ALA A 12 0.95 -4.59 -3.51
N GLU A 13 2.22 -4.97 -3.67
CA GLU A 13 2.63 -6.34 -3.98
C GLU A 13 2.23 -7.32 -2.86
N ILE A 14 2.51 -6.98 -1.59
CA ILE A 14 2.13 -7.82 -0.44
C ILE A 14 0.63 -8.04 -0.40
N LEU A 15 -0.17 -6.96 -0.50
CA LEU A 15 -1.62 -7.05 -0.42
C LEU A 15 -2.21 -7.91 -1.54
N LYS A 16 -1.66 -7.84 -2.74
CA LYS A 16 -2.12 -8.64 -3.88
C LYS A 16 -1.70 -10.10 -3.78
N ASN A 17 -0.43 -10.36 -3.42
CA ASN A 17 0.09 -11.72 -3.31
C ASN A 17 -0.59 -12.51 -2.20
N ASN A 18 -0.94 -11.85 -1.09
CA ASN A 18 -1.68 -12.46 0.01
C ASN A 18 -3.20 -12.48 -0.24
N GLY A 19 -3.67 -12.01 -1.39
CA GLY A 19 -5.07 -12.07 -1.78
C GLY A 19 -5.99 -11.11 -1.04
N PHE A 20 -5.48 -10.08 -0.37
CA PHE A 20 -6.30 -9.04 0.29
C PHE A 20 -6.89 -8.04 -0.72
N ALA A 21 -6.19 -7.76 -1.80
CA ALA A 21 -6.61 -6.73 -2.74
C ALA A 21 -6.38 -7.13 -4.19
N VAL A 22 -7.11 -6.48 -5.10
CA VAL A 22 -6.82 -6.49 -6.54
C VAL A 22 -6.51 -5.06 -7.00
N GLU A 23 -5.57 -4.91 -7.93
CA GLU A 23 -5.30 -3.57 -8.47
C GLU A 23 -6.44 -3.10 -9.36
N LYS A 24 -6.83 -1.84 -9.15
CA LYS A 24 -7.80 -1.14 -10.01
C LYS A 24 -7.11 -0.15 -10.94
N LYS A 25 -6.06 0.51 -10.46
CA LYS A 25 -5.29 1.50 -11.22
C LYS A 25 -3.88 1.64 -10.67
N ILE A 26 -2.90 1.74 -11.56
CA ILE A 26 -1.53 2.16 -11.23
C ILE A 26 -1.18 3.30 -12.19
N ALA A 27 -0.81 4.45 -11.66
CA ALA A 27 -0.40 5.60 -12.44
C ALA A 27 0.87 6.24 -11.87
N THR A 28 1.75 6.69 -12.76
CA THR A 28 2.93 7.47 -12.41
C THR A 28 2.83 8.84 -13.05
N SER A 29 3.37 9.84 -12.37
CA SER A 29 3.42 11.23 -12.83
C SER A 29 4.63 11.92 -12.21
N THR A 30 4.92 13.14 -12.65
CA THR A 30 5.83 14.04 -11.94
C THR A 30 5.01 15.17 -11.34
N VAL A 31 5.48 15.69 -10.21
CA VAL A 31 4.93 16.89 -9.58
C VAL A 31 6.06 17.88 -9.34
N ASP A 32 5.80 19.14 -9.66
CA ASP A 32 6.69 20.24 -9.32
C ASP A 32 6.58 20.53 -7.83
N ILE A 33 7.69 20.39 -7.12
CA ILE A 33 7.77 20.75 -5.71
C ILE A 33 8.61 22.01 -5.59
N ASN A 34 7.95 23.07 -5.13
CA ASN A 34 8.61 24.30 -4.70
C ASN A 34 9.01 24.14 -3.24
N GLU A 35 10.23 23.66 -2.99
CA GLU A 35 10.82 23.74 -1.67
C GLU A 35 11.23 25.19 -1.40
N SER A 36 10.75 25.76 -0.29
CA SER A 36 10.82 27.18 0.05
C SER A 36 12.17 27.83 -0.27
N GLY A 37 12.21 28.67 -1.32
CA GLY A 37 13.38 29.46 -1.70
C GLY A 37 14.32 28.80 -2.73
N GLY A 38 14.00 27.61 -3.25
CA GLY A 38 14.77 26.92 -4.30
C GLY A 38 14.13 26.94 -5.70
N ARG A 39 14.88 26.47 -6.71
CA ARG A 39 14.32 26.19 -8.05
C ARG A 39 13.32 25.03 -7.92
N PRO A 40 12.15 25.06 -8.61
CA PRO A 40 11.23 23.94 -8.64
C PRO A 40 11.97 22.63 -9.01
N ILE A 41 11.69 21.56 -8.27
CA ILE A 41 12.24 20.22 -8.56
C ILE A 41 11.07 19.32 -8.95
N GLU A 42 11.17 18.67 -10.11
CA GLU A 42 10.26 17.61 -10.50
C GLU A 42 10.55 16.36 -9.66
N LYS A 43 9.56 15.89 -8.89
CA LYS A 43 9.62 14.61 -8.19
C LYS A 43 8.63 13.62 -8.79
N ALA A 44 9.05 12.38 -8.91
CA ALA A 44 8.17 11.29 -9.30
C ALA A 44 7.08 11.08 -8.22
N LYS A 45 5.86 10.84 -8.68
CA LYS A 45 4.68 10.50 -7.90
C LYS A 45 4.11 9.20 -8.46
N ILE A 46 3.72 8.30 -7.57
CA ILE A 46 2.98 7.08 -7.90
C ILE A 46 1.61 7.12 -7.22
N GLU A 47 0.59 6.61 -7.90
CA GLU A 47 -0.77 6.43 -7.40
C GLU A 47 -1.19 4.99 -7.69
N ILE A 48 -1.52 4.24 -6.64
CA ILE A 48 -2.03 2.87 -6.74
C ILE A 48 -3.42 2.87 -6.09
N VAL A 49 -4.44 2.53 -6.88
CA VAL A 49 -5.80 2.29 -6.38
C VAL A 49 -5.99 0.79 -6.30
N LEU A 50 -6.29 0.32 -5.10
CA LEU A 50 -6.61 -1.07 -4.80
C LEU A 50 -8.08 -1.16 -4.41
N GLU A 51 -8.74 -2.25 -4.77
CA GLU A 51 -10.05 -2.61 -4.21
C GLU A 51 -9.91 -3.88 -3.37
N LYS A 52 -10.84 -4.06 -2.43
CA LYS A 52 -10.93 -5.29 -1.65
C LYS A 52 -11.12 -6.47 -2.61
N SER A 53 -10.35 -7.52 -2.41
CA SER A 53 -10.66 -8.80 -3.04
C SER A 53 -11.91 -9.41 -2.41
N GLU A 54 -12.49 -10.42 -3.06
CA GLU A 54 -13.59 -11.21 -2.51
C GLU A 54 -13.22 -11.89 -1.17
N LYS A 55 -11.93 -12.17 -0.95
CA LYS A 55 -11.41 -12.87 0.24
C LYS A 55 -11.05 -11.93 1.39
N PHE A 56 -11.12 -10.62 1.19
CA PHE A 56 -10.59 -9.66 2.16
C PHE A 56 -11.24 -9.82 3.54
N ASP A 57 -12.56 -9.84 3.60
CA ASP A 57 -13.26 -9.88 4.89
C ASP A 57 -13.05 -11.24 5.59
N GLU A 58 -12.97 -12.34 4.85
CA GLU A 58 -12.63 -13.67 5.38
C GLU A 58 -11.21 -13.71 5.97
N LEU A 59 -10.22 -13.20 5.25
CA LEU A 59 -8.82 -13.17 5.69
C LEU A 59 -8.63 -12.28 6.93
N MET A 60 -9.34 -11.15 7.00
CA MET A 60 -9.31 -10.27 8.19
C MET A 60 -9.96 -10.93 9.40
N ALA A 61 -11.08 -11.65 9.20
CA ALA A 61 -11.73 -12.39 10.27
C ALA A 61 -10.85 -13.54 10.78
N ALA A 62 -10.20 -14.29 9.87
CA ALA A 62 -9.27 -15.35 10.24
C ALA A 62 -8.08 -14.83 11.06
N ALA A 63 -7.44 -13.75 10.62
CA ALA A 63 -6.33 -13.15 11.35
C ALA A 63 -6.74 -12.62 12.74
N ALA A 64 -7.95 -12.09 12.88
CA ALA A 64 -8.47 -11.65 14.18
C ALA A 64 -8.75 -12.82 15.13
N ALA A 65 -9.23 -13.95 14.60
CA ALA A 65 -9.41 -15.18 15.37
C ALA A 65 -8.06 -15.75 15.84
N GLU A 66 -7.07 -15.83 14.95
CA GLU A 66 -5.71 -16.27 15.29
C GLU A 66 -5.09 -15.39 16.40
N ALA A 67 -5.21 -14.06 16.29
CA ALA A 67 -4.70 -13.13 17.30
C ALA A 67 -5.37 -13.31 18.67
N ALA A 68 -6.68 -13.59 18.70
CA ALA A 68 -7.40 -13.85 19.94
C ALA A 68 -7.00 -15.19 20.58
N GLU A 69 -6.75 -16.22 19.77
CA GLU A 69 -6.26 -17.52 20.24
C GLU A 69 -4.83 -17.40 20.80
N GLU A 70 -3.97 -16.58 20.21
CA GLU A 70 -2.62 -16.29 20.73
C GLU A 70 -2.66 -15.54 22.07
N GLU A 71 -3.60 -14.62 22.26
CA GLU A 71 -3.79 -13.89 23.54
C GLU A 71 -4.34 -14.80 24.66
N GLU A 72 -5.20 -15.77 24.35
CA GLU A 72 -5.74 -16.70 25.36
C GLU A 72 -4.70 -17.77 25.80
N GLN A 73 -3.68 -18.02 24.97
CA GLN A 73 -2.61 -18.98 25.23
C GLN A 73 -1.37 -18.37 25.92
N ALA A 74 -1.33 -17.05 26.13
CA ALA A 74 -0.23 -16.29 26.74
C ALA A 74 -0.46 -15.97 28.23
#